data_AF-E3N548-F1
#
_entry.id   AF-E3N548-F1
#
_cell.length_a   1.000
_cell.length_b   1.000
_cell.length_c   1.000
_cell.angle_alpha   90.00
_cell.angle_beta   90.00
_cell.angle_gamma   90.00
#
_symmetry.space_group_name_H-M   'P 1'
#
loop_
_entity.id
_entity.type
_entity.pdbx_description
1 polymer ?
#
loop_
_entity_poly.entity_id
_entity_poly.type
_entity_poly.pdbx_seq_one_letter_code
_entity_poly.pdbx_strand_id
1 'polypeptide(L)'
;MGPGSVALRDIRRYQKSTELLIRKAPFQRLVRQIAEQWVDYRFQSASILALQEASEAYLVEIFELTNLCAIHAKRVTILPKDMQLARRIRGYHLLIKY
;
A
#
# COMPACT_ATOMS: atom_id res chain seq x y z
N MET A 1 0.98 8.56 -28.05
CA MET A 1 0.44 8.63 -26.68
C MET A 1 1.02 9.86 -26.01
N GLY A 2 0.19 10.69 -25.38
CA GLY A 2 0.67 11.87 -24.66
C GLY A 2 1.20 11.51 -23.26
N PRO A 3 1.93 12.43 -22.60
CA PRO A 3 2.24 12.29 -21.18
C PRO A 3 0.97 11.96 -20.39
N GLY A 4 1.02 10.91 -19.54
CA GLY A 4 -0.13 10.48 -18.73
C GLY A 4 -1.11 9.50 -19.41
N SER A 5 -1.09 9.30 -20.74
CA SER A 5 -1.98 8.32 -21.38
C SER A 5 -1.71 6.88 -20.94
N VAL A 6 -0.44 6.53 -20.73
CA VAL A 6 -0.02 5.22 -20.21
C VAL A 6 -0.48 5.03 -18.77
N ALA A 7 -0.26 6.04 -17.91
CA ALA A 7 -0.69 6.02 -16.52
C ALA A 7 -2.21 5.83 -16.38
N LEU A 8 -3.01 6.55 -17.19
CA LEU A 8 -4.47 6.40 -17.18
C LEU A 8 -4.93 5.01 -17.63
N ARG A 9 -4.25 4.40 -18.60
CA ARG A 9 -4.53 3.03 -19.03
C ARG A 9 -4.22 2.03 -17.92
N ASP A 10 -3.09 2.20 -17.25
CA ASP A 10 -2.66 1.30 -16.19
C ASP A 10 -3.58 1.40 -14.96
N ILE A 11 -4.00 2.63 -14.58
CA ILE A 11 -5.02 2.85 -13.53
C ILE A 11 -6.30 2.07 -13.84
N ARG A 12 -6.86 2.22 -15.05
CA ARG A 12 -8.09 1.50 -15.43
C ARG A 12 -7.91 -0.01 -15.43
N ARG A 13 -6.74 -0.50 -15.84
CA ARG A 13 -6.43 -1.92 -15.83
C ARG A 13 -6.43 -2.45 -14.40
N TYR A 14 -5.69 -1.82 -13.49
CA TYR A 14 -5.55 -2.28 -12.11
C TYR A 14 -6.82 -2.10 -11.27
N GLN A 15 -7.64 -1.08 -11.56
CA GLN A 15 -8.95 -0.93 -10.91
C GLN A 15 -9.97 -1.99 -11.34
N LYS A 16 -9.76 -2.65 -12.49
CA LYS A 16 -10.65 -3.71 -12.99
C LYS A 16 -10.22 -5.10 -12.53
N SER A 17 -8.97 -5.28 -12.13
CA SER A 17 -8.44 -6.56 -11.65
C SER A 17 -8.42 -6.62 -10.13
N THR A 18 -8.30 -7.84 -9.60
CA THR A 18 -8.08 -8.12 -8.17
C THR A 18 -6.79 -8.90 -7.97
N GLU A 19 -5.87 -8.83 -8.94
CA GLU A 19 -4.59 -9.51 -8.88
C GLU A 19 -3.67 -8.81 -7.88
N LEU A 20 -2.91 -9.59 -7.09
CA LEU A 20 -1.90 -9.05 -6.21
C LEU A 20 -0.76 -8.45 -7.03
N LEU A 21 -0.43 -7.20 -6.74
CA LEU A 21 0.55 -6.40 -7.47
C LEU A 21 1.97 -6.63 -6.97
N ILE A 22 2.13 -6.95 -5.68
CA ILE A 22 3.43 -7.27 -5.11
C ILE A 22 3.76 -8.73 -5.41
N ARG A 23 5.01 -8.99 -5.82
CA ARG A 23 5.45 -10.37 -6.04
C ARG A 23 5.47 -11.13 -4.71
N LYS A 24 4.86 -12.32 -4.69
CA LYS A 24 4.73 -13.16 -3.48
C LYS A 24 6.06 -13.52 -2.81
N ALA A 25 7.08 -13.90 -3.59
CA ALA A 25 8.38 -14.33 -3.04
C ALA A 25 9.12 -13.24 -2.25
N PRO A 26 9.32 -12.00 -2.76
CA PRO A 26 9.90 -10.93 -1.96
C PRO A 26 9.02 -10.51 -0.79
N PHE A 27 7.69 -10.49 -0.94
CA PHE A 27 6.78 -10.20 0.17
C PHE A 27 6.93 -11.23 1.31
N GLN A 28 6.97 -12.52 0.98
CA GLN A 28 7.19 -13.59 1.96
C GLN A 28 8.52 -13.46 2.68
N ARG A 29 9.61 -13.10 1.97
CA ARG A 29 10.92 -12.86 2.61
C ARG A 29 10.86 -11.70 3.59
N LEU A 30 10.20 -10.60 3.22
CA LEU A 30 10.01 -9.44 4.10
C LEU A 30 9.22 -9.81 5.36
N VAL A 31 8.12 -10.55 5.22
CA VAL A 31 7.32 -11.00 6.37
C VAL A 31 8.16 -11.82 7.34
N ARG A 32 8.97 -12.76 6.83
CA ARG A 32 9.86 -13.59 7.67
C ARG A 32 10.92 -12.75 8.36
N GLN A 33 11.58 -11.85 7.64
CA GLN A 33 12.58 -10.94 8.20
C GLN A 33 12.02 -10.07 9.34
N ILE A 34 10.78 -9.59 9.22
CA ILE A 34 10.12 -8.81 10.29
C ILE A 34 9.79 -9.71 11.49
N ALA A 35 9.30 -10.92 11.24
CA ALA A 35 8.87 -11.84 12.29
C ALA A 35 10.05 -12.45 13.08
N GLU A 36 11.21 -12.63 12.44
CA GLU A 36 12.46 -13.10 13.05
C GLU A 36 12.90 -12.23 14.25
N GLN A 37 12.46 -10.96 14.31
CA GLN A 37 12.75 -10.07 15.44
C GLN A 37 12.07 -10.51 16.74
N TRP A 38 11.05 -11.38 16.67
CA TRP A 38 10.21 -11.75 17.80
C TRP A 38 10.42 -13.21 18.20
N VAL A 39 10.22 -14.15 17.26
CA VAL A 39 10.35 -15.61 17.49
C VAL A 39 10.61 -16.31 16.14
N ASP A 40 11.21 -17.51 16.16
CA ASP A 40 11.27 -18.41 15.00
C ASP A 40 9.87 -19.00 14.69
N TYR A 41 9.16 -18.37 13.74
CA TYR A 41 7.82 -18.79 13.31
C TYR A 41 7.85 -19.55 11.98
N ARG A 42 7.12 -20.66 11.93
CA ARG A 42 6.72 -21.29 10.66
C ARG A 42 5.42 -20.67 10.16
N PHE A 43 5.46 -20.11 8.96
CA PHE A 43 4.29 -19.53 8.30
C PHE A 43 3.56 -20.55 7.42
N GLN A 44 2.25 -20.66 7.59
CA GLN A 44 1.36 -21.31 6.64
C GLN A 44 1.31 -20.51 5.34
N SER A 45 1.11 -21.18 4.20
CA SER A 45 0.95 -20.50 2.90
C SER A 45 -0.22 -19.51 2.88
N ALA A 46 -1.33 -19.86 3.55
CA ALA A 46 -2.53 -19.04 3.65
C ALA A 46 -2.31 -17.79 4.51
N SER A 47 -1.48 -17.84 5.57
CA SER A 47 -1.22 -16.65 6.40
C SER A 47 -0.37 -15.62 5.67
N ILE A 48 0.62 -16.05 4.87
CA ILE A 48 1.37 -15.15 3.99
C ILE A 48 0.44 -14.48 2.97
N LEU A 49 -0.51 -15.23 2.39
CA LEU A 49 -1.48 -14.68 1.45
C LEU A 49 -2.37 -13.63 2.12
N ALA A 50 -2.96 -13.95 3.29
CA ALA A 50 -3.80 -13.02 4.03
C ALA A 50 -3.06 -11.73 4.43
N LEU A 51 -1.81 -11.85 4.86
CA LEU A 51 -0.96 -10.69 5.14
C LEU A 51 -0.73 -9.84 3.90
N GLN A 52 -0.55 -10.48 2.74
CA GLN A 52 -0.34 -9.77 1.48
C GLN A 52 -1.61 -9.04 1.02
N GLU A 53 -2.77 -9.71 1.05
CA GLU A 53 -4.06 -9.11 0.72
C GLU A 53 -4.36 -7.90 1.61
N ALA A 54 -4.19 -8.04 2.93
CA ALA A 54 -4.39 -6.93 3.87
C ALA A 54 -3.41 -5.77 3.64
N SER A 55 -2.14 -6.08 3.35
CA SER A 55 -1.11 -5.07 3.11
C SER A 55 -1.38 -4.28 1.83
N GLU A 56 -1.72 -4.96 0.73
CA GLU A 56 -2.00 -4.30 -0.54
C GLU A 56 -3.29 -3.48 -0.48
N ALA A 57 -4.35 -4.01 0.16
CA ALA A 57 -5.59 -3.26 0.39
C ALA A 57 -5.33 -1.97 1.20
N TYR A 58 -4.54 -2.07 2.27
CA TYR A 58 -4.14 -0.92 3.07
C TYR A 58 -3.34 0.12 2.26
N LEU A 59 -2.42 -0.35 1.41
CA LEU A 59 -1.62 0.53 0.55
C LEU A 59 -2.48 1.25 -0.48
N VAL A 60 -3.45 0.57 -1.12
CA VAL A 60 -4.39 1.20 -2.05
C VAL A 60 -5.18 2.31 -1.35
N GLU A 61 -5.75 2.01 -0.18
CA GLU A 61 -6.52 2.98 0.61
C GLU A 61 -5.70 4.21 1.00
N ILE A 62 -4.45 4.02 1.47
CA ILE A 62 -3.61 5.17 1.83
C ILE A 62 -3.17 5.97 0.59
N PHE A 63 -2.99 5.33 -0.57
CA PHE A 63 -2.72 6.03 -1.83
C PHE A 63 -3.92 6.83 -2.33
N GLU A 64 -5.14 6.36 -2.14
CA GLU A 64 -6.36 7.12 -2.44
C GLU A 64 -6.44 8.40 -1.60
N LEU A 65 -6.22 8.30 -0.29
CA LEU A 65 -6.18 9.46 0.61
C LEU A 65 -5.02 10.41 0.28
N THR A 66 -3.85 9.86 -0.04
CA THR A 66 -2.68 10.63 -0.47
C THR A 66 -2.98 11.41 -1.76
N ASN A 67 -3.69 10.79 -2.71
CA ASN A 67 -4.10 11.43 -3.95
C ASN A 67 -5.09 12.57 -3.70
N LEU A 68 -6.06 12.39 -2.80
CA LEU A 68 -6.98 13.45 -2.39
C LEU A 68 -6.24 14.65 -1.78
N CYS A 69 -5.21 14.41 -0.95
CA CYS A 69 -4.36 15.48 -0.39
C CYS A 69 -3.58 16.23 -1.49
N ALA A 70 -3.06 15.53 -2.49
CA ALA A 70 -2.36 16.16 -3.62
C ALA A 70 -3.31 17.03 -4.45
N ILE A 71 -4.52 16.54 -4.75
CA ILE A 71 -5.57 17.26 -5.47
C ILE A 71 -6.01 18.50 -4.68
N HIS A 72 -6.21 18.37 -3.37
CA HIS A 72 -6.54 19.49 -2.48
C HIS A 72 -5.46 20.59 -2.55
N ALA A 73 -4.20 20.20 -2.67
CA ALA A 73 -3.06 21.10 -2.87
C ALA A 73 -2.82 21.52 -4.34
N LYS A 74 -3.80 21.34 -5.23
CA LYS A 74 -3.76 21.70 -6.67
C LYS A 74 -2.61 21.05 -7.46
N ARG A 75 -2.22 19.82 -7.10
CA ARG A 75 -1.19 19.04 -7.80
C ARG A 75 -1.77 17.74 -8.33
N VAL A 76 -1.10 17.20 -9.35
CA VAL A 76 -1.37 15.87 -9.93
C VAL A 76 -0.32 14.83 -9.58
N THR A 77 0.79 15.26 -8.96
CA THR A 77 1.86 14.40 -8.47
C THR A 77 1.75 14.29 -6.95
N ILE A 78 1.62 13.07 -6.44
CA ILE A 78 1.67 12.77 -5.01
C ILE A 78 3.10 12.94 -4.49
N LEU A 79 3.23 13.49 -3.29
CA LEU A 79 4.50 13.73 -2.61
C LEU A 79 4.49 13.14 -1.20
N PRO A 80 5.66 12.92 -0.56
CA PRO A 80 5.72 12.38 0.80
C PRO A 80 4.87 13.15 1.82
N LYS A 81 4.79 14.48 1.69
CA LYS A 81 3.96 15.34 2.56
C LYS A 81 2.46 15.04 2.48
N ASP A 82 1.97 14.57 1.33
CA ASP A 82 0.56 14.22 1.14
C ASP A 82 0.22 12.94 1.92
N MET A 83 1.12 11.95 1.86
CA MET A 83 0.96 10.70 2.60
C MET A 83 1.12 10.90 4.11
N GLN A 84 2.06 11.75 4.52
CA GLN A 84 2.22 12.14 5.92
C GLN A 84 0.94 12.80 6.47
N LEU A 85 0.34 13.72 5.69
CA LEU A 85 -0.93 14.35 6.06
C LEU A 85 -2.07 13.32 6.12
N ALA A 86 -2.20 12.46 5.11
CA ALA A 86 -3.22 11.41 5.06
C ALA A 86 -3.14 10.49 6.30
N ARG A 87 -1.94 10.03 6.67
CA ARG A 87 -1.73 9.20 7.86
C ARG A 87 -2.05 9.95 9.16
N ARG A 88 -1.73 11.25 9.22
CA ARG A 88 -2.03 12.09 10.39
C ARG A 88 -3.53 12.27 10.59
N ILE A 89 -4.27 12.59 9.52
CA ILE A 89 -5.73 12.77 9.57
C ILE A 89 -6.44 11.46 9.93
N ARG A 90 -5.99 10.34 9.36
CA ARG A 90 -6.54 9.01 9.65
C ARG A 90 -6.31 8.53 11.09
N GLY A 91 -5.49 9.25 11.87
CA GLY A 91 -5.27 8.92 13.28
C GLY A 91 -4.31 7.76 13.52
N TYR A 92 -3.55 7.31 12.51
CA TYR A 92 -2.62 6.18 12.66
C TYR A 92 -1.50 6.38 13.66
N HIS A 93 -1.18 7.63 14.00
CA HIS A 93 -0.27 7.90 15.10
C HIS A 93 -0.76 7.31 16.44
N LEU A 94 -2.08 7.18 16.63
CA LEU A 94 -2.67 6.72 17.89
C LEU A 94 -2.76 5.19 17.99
N LEU A 95 -2.79 4.46 16.87
CA LEU A 95 -2.97 3.00 16.84
C LEU A 95 -1.68 2.20 17.11
N ILE A 96 -0.51 2.84 17.09
CA ILE A 96 0.80 2.20 17.34
C ILE A 96 1.35 2.62 18.72
N LYS A 97 0.49 3.18 19.59
CA LYS A 97 0.85 3.62 20.95
C LYS A 97 0.26 2.76 22.07
N TYR A 98 -0.38 1.64 21.75
CA TYR A 98 -0.92 0.68 22.71
C TYR A 98 -0.37 -0.71 22.41
#